data_AF-U2B317-F1
#
_entry.id   AF-U2B317-F1
#
_cell.length_a   1.000
_cell.length_b   1.000
_cell.length_c   1.000
_cell.angle_alpha   90.00
_cell.angle_beta   90.00
_cell.angle_gamma   90.00
#
_symmetry.space_group_name_H-M   'P 1'
#
loop_
_entity.id
_entity.type
_entity.pdbx_description
1 polymer ?
#
loop_
_entity_poly.entity_id
_entity_poly.type
_entity_poly.pdbx_seq_one_letter_code
_entity_poly.pdbx_strand_id
1 'polypeptide(L)'
;KLANPGDGAVFVSQQGRRLGARAVQLRVRQAGVRELGQHLHPHMLRHSFASHMLESSQDLRAVQELLGHADIATTQIYTHLDFQHLAKVYDQAHPRAKRKGGSA
;
A
#
# COMPACT_ATOMS: atom_id res chain seq x y z
N LYS A 1 -26.47 8.14 20.14
CA LYS A 1 -25.37 8.08 21.14
C LYS A 1 -24.10 7.70 20.40
N LEU A 2 -23.22 8.68 20.16
CA LEU A 2 -21.86 8.43 19.66
C LEU A 2 -21.09 7.66 20.75
N ALA A 3 -20.07 6.88 20.39
CA ALA A 3 -19.53 5.84 21.26
C ALA A 3 -19.11 6.31 22.65
N ASN A 4 -19.16 5.38 23.60
CA ASN A 4 -18.65 5.60 24.94
C ASN A 4 -17.14 5.92 24.84
N PRO A 5 -16.67 7.09 25.30
CA PRO A 5 -15.26 7.51 25.17
C PRO A 5 -14.25 6.53 25.77
N GLY A 6 -14.69 5.63 26.65
CA GLY A 6 -13.85 4.61 27.30
C GLY A 6 -13.28 3.52 26.38
N ASP A 7 -13.81 3.33 25.17
CA ASP A 7 -13.34 2.27 24.25
C ASP A 7 -12.28 2.75 23.24
N GLY A 8 -11.95 4.06 23.21
CA GLY A 8 -10.90 4.64 22.36
C GLY A 8 -11.09 4.43 20.85
N ALA A 9 -12.30 4.13 20.38
CA ALA A 9 -12.56 3.86 18.97
C ALA A 9 -12.73 5.17 18.18
N VAL A 10 -11.84 5.43 17.23
CA VAL A 10 -11.94 6.59 16.31
C VAL A 10 -13.16 6.47 15.38
N PHE A 11 -13.48 5.26 14.92
CA PHE A 11 -14.59 5.00 14.02
C PHE A 11 -15.68 4.16 14.69
N VAL A 12 -16.92 4.63 14.59
CA VAL A 12 -18.08 4.07 15.29
C VAL A 12 -19.27 3.86 14.34
N SER A 13 -20.11 2.89 14.65
CA SER A 13 -21.38 2.66 13.95
C SER A 13 -22.44 3.66 14.39
N GLN A 14 -23.57 3.70 13.67
CA GLN A 14 -24.72 4.55 14.05
C GLN A 14 -25.27 4.23 15.45
N GLN A 15 -25.04 3.01 15.94
CA GLN A 15 -25.42 2.57 17.28
C GLN A 15 -24.39 2.96 18.35
N GLY A 16 -23.30 3.65 17.98
CA GLY A 16 -22.24 4.06 18.91
C GLY A 16 -21.28 2.94 19.31
N ARG A 17 -21.19 1.84 18.54
CA ARG A 17 -20.23 0.75 18.79
C ARG A 17 -19.02 0.89 17.87
N ARG A 18 -17.86 0.34 18.25
CA ARG A 18 -16.67 0.26 17.37
C ARG A 18 -17.05 -0.30 15.99
N LEU A 19 -16.55 0.34 14.93
CA LEU A 19 -16.81 -0.11 13.57
C LEU A 19 -15.98 -1.38 13.25
N GLY A 20 -16.65 -2.48 12.91
CA GLY A 20 -15.99 -3.74 12.56
C GLY A 20 -15.46 -3.79 11.12
N ALA A 21 -14.52 -4.69 10.84
CA ALA A 21 -13.87 -4.83 9.53
C ALA A 21 -14.87 -5.05 8.38
N ARG A 22 -15.90 -5.89 8.58
CA ARG A 22 -16.95 -6.13 7.58
C ARG A 22 -17.72 -4.86 7.23
N ALA A 23 -17.98 -4.01 8.23
CA ALA A 23 -18.70 -2.76 8.06
C ALA A 23 -17.87 -1.73 7.26
N VAL A 24 -16.54 -1.76 7.42
CA VAL A 24 -15.59 -0.98 6.60
C VAL A 24 -15.59 -1.48 5.15
N GLN A 25 -15.44 -2.79 4.93
CA GLN A 25 -15.44 -3.38 3.58
C GLN A 25 -16.71 -3.02 2.80
N LEU A 26 -17.88 -3.10 3.44
CA LEU A 26 -19.15 -2.74 2.81
C LEU A 26 -19.21 -1.26 2.40
N ARG A 27 -18.72 -0.35 3.27
CA ARG A 27 -18.66 1.08 2.97
C ARG A 27 -17.70 1.39 1.84
N VAL A 28 -16.52 0.79 1.83
CA VAL A 28 -15.54 0.93 0.74
C VAL A 28 -16.13 0.44 -0.58
N ARG A 29 -16.80 -0.72 -0.58
CA ARG A 29 -17.46 -1.23 -1.78
C ARG A 29 -18.57 -0.29 -2.28
N GLN A 30 -19.42 0.21 -1.38
CA GLN A 30 -20.49 1.14 -1.75
C GLN A 30 -19.95 2.45 -2.31
N ALA A 31 -18.90 3.00 -1.69
CA ALA A 31 -18.22 4.18 -2.19
C ALA A 31 -17.61 3.92 -3.58
N GLY A 32 -16.96 2.77 -3.79
CA GLY A 32 -16.42 2.40 -5.10
C GLY A 32 -17.48 2.40 -6.20
N VAL A 33 -18.64 1.80 -5.95
CA VAL A 33 -19.73 1.75 -6.93
C VAL A 33 -20.27 3.15 -7.21
N ARG A 34 -20.42 3.97 -6.17
CA ARG A 34 -21.01 5.32 -6.29
C ARG A 34 -20.08 6.32 -6.96
N GLU A 35 -18.81 6.34 -6.57
CA GLU A 35 -17.85 7.38 -6.99
C GLU A 35 -17.05 6.98 -8.23
N LEU A 36 -16.80 5.67 -8.43
CA LEU A 36 -15.91 5.16 -9.48
C LEU A 36 -16.59 4.16 -10.42
N GLY A 37 -17.85 3.79 -10.18
CA GLY A 37 -18.55 2.76 -10.97
C GLY A 37 -17.96 1.36 -10.84
N GLN A 38 -17.13 1.08 -9.82
CA GLN A 38 -16.43 -0.21 -9.68
C GLN A 38 -16.40 -0.75 -8.25
N HIS A 39 -16.21 -2.07 -8.10
CA HIS A 39 -16.11 -2.68 -6.78
C HIS A 39 -14.72 -2.48 -6.15
N LEU A 40 -14.64 -1.53 -5.21
CA LEU A 40 -13.46 -1.37 -4.36
C LEU A 40 -13.48 -2.31 -3.16
N HIS A 41 -12.29 -2.71 -2.73
CA HIS A 41 -12.05 -3.38 -1.45
C HIS A 41 -10.79 -2.82 -0.78
N PRO A 42 -10.65 -2.93 0.56
CA PRO A 42 -9.57 -2.27 1.31
C PRO A 42 -8.16 -2.59 0.81
N HIS A 43 -7.90 -3.80 0.31
CA HIS A 43 -6.60 -4.16 -0.23
C HIS A 43 -6.24 -3.42 -1.53
N MET A 44 -7.21 -3.08 -2.39
CA MET A 44 -6.95 -2.24 -3.58
C MET A 44 -6.48 -0.85 -3.17
N LEU A 45 -7.15 -0.24 -2.19
CA LEU A 45 -6.77 1.08 -1.69
C LEU A 45 -5.36 1.06 -1.08
N ARG A 46 -5.05 0.02 -0.29
CA ARG A 46 -3.71 -0.18 0.28
C ARG A 46 -2.65 -0.32 -0.82
N HIS A 47 -2.95 -1.09 -1.86
CA HIS A 47 -2.03 -1.31 -2.96
C HIS A 47 -1.80 -0.03 -3.78
N SER A 48 -2.85 0.68 -4.17
CA SER A 48 -2.74 1.96 -4.88
C SER A 48 -1.92 2.98 -4.09
N PHE A 49 -2.16 3.08 -2.78
CA PHE A 49 -1.38 3.95 -1.90
C PHE A 49 0.10 3.55 -1.87
N ALA A 50 0.40 2.26 -1.68
CA ALA A 50 1.76 1.76 -1.63
C ALA A 50 2.52 1.99 -2.95
N SER A 51 1.92 1.65 -4.09
CA SER A 51 2.52 1.83 -5.41
C SER A 51 2.78 3.31 -5.70
N HIS A 52 1.81 4.19 -5.49
CA HIS A 52 2.00 5.63 -5.69
C HIS A 52 3.07 6.22 -4.75
N MET A 53 3.12 5.76 -3.51
CA MET A 53 4.12 6.25 -2.57
C MET A 53 5.53 5.76 -2.92
N LEU A 54 5.68 4.52 -3.40
CA LEU A 54 6.97 4.00 -3.87
C LEU A 54 7.47 4.76 -5.11
N GLU A 55 6.59 5.01 -6.08
CA GLU A 55 6.90 5.77 -7.28
C GLU A 55 7.40 7.19 -6.96
N SER A 56 6.85 7.82 -5.92
CA SER A 56 7.17 9.20 -5.54
C SER A 56 8.34 9.34 -4.58
N SER A 57 8.52 8.41 -3.63
CA SER A 57 9.52 8.54 -2.55
C SER A 57 10.84 7.83 -2.84
N GLN A 58 10.86 6.84 -3.74
CA GLN A 58 12.02 5.96 -3.99
C GLN A 58 12.58 5.27 -2.72
N ASP A 59 11.87 5.31 -1.59
CA ASP A 59 12.30 4.70 -0.32
C ASP A 59 11.33 3.58 0.09
N LEU A 60 11.70 2.37 -0.29
CA LEU A 60 10.96 1.14 0.03
C LEU A 60 10.81 0.92 1.53
N ARG A 61 11.81 1.31 2.34
CA ARG A 61 11.82 1.06 3.78
C ARG A 61 10.85 1.99 4.50
N ALA A 62 10.81 3.26 4.11
CA ALA A 62 9.85 4.23 4.62
C ALA A 62 8.40 3.83 4.31
N VAL A 63 8.13 3.33 3.09
CA VAL A 63 6.78 2.85 2.72
C VAL A 63 6.37 1.60 3.51
N GLN A 64 7.32 0.69 3.75
CA GLN A 64 7.07 -0.50 4.58
C GLN A 64 6.76 -0.16 6.04
N GLU A 65 7.50 0.77 6.64
CA GLU A 65 7.23 1.26 8.00
C GLU A 65 5.85 1.93 8.08
N LEU A 66 5.47 2.72 7.07
CA LEU A 66 4.18 3.41 7.02
C LEU A 66 2.98 2.45 6.86
N LEU A 67 3.13 1.39 6.08
CA LEU A 67 2.08 0.38 5.89
C LEU A 67 1.96 -0.58 7.08
N GLY A 68 2.98 -0.64 7.94
CA GLY A 68 3.06 -1.47 9.13
C GLY A 68 3.34 -2.95 8.84
N HIS A 69 4.00 -3.64 9.79
CA HIS A 69 4.37 -5.07 9.73
C HIS A 69 3.19 -6.07 9.65
N ALA A 70 1.94 -5.61 9.55
CA ALA A 70 0.76 -6.45 9.45
C ALA A 70 0.61 -6.98 8.01
N ASP A 71 1.30 -8.11 7.80
CA ASP A 71 1.33 -8.97 6.63
C ASP A 71 1.96 -8.38 5.35
N ILE A 72 3.27 -8.60 5.23
CA ILE A 72 3.98 -8.77 3.94
C ILE A 72 3.51 -10.08 3.23
N ALA A 73 2.44 -10.73 3.68
CA ALA A 73 1.89 -11.97 3.12
C ALA A 73 1.10 -11.80 1.79
N THR A 74 1.14 -10.63 1.15
CA THR A 74 0.87 -10.49 -0.31
C THR A 74 2.18 -10.20 -1.05
N THR A 75 3.10 -11.16 -0.94
CA THR A 75 4.55 -11.09 -1.15
C THR A 75 5.03 -11.05 -2.62
N GLN A 76 4.23 -10.60 -3.59
CA GLN A 76 4.63 -10.74 -4.99
C GLN A 76 4.37 -9.56 -5.93
N ILE A 77 3.60 -8.55 -5.51
CA ILE A 77 3.35 -7.39 -6.39
C ILE A 77 4.45 -6.33 -6.24
N TYR A 78 5.05 -6.19 -5.05
CA TYR A 78 6.14 -5.24 -4.83
C TYR A 78 7.45 -5.62 -5.53
N THR A 79 7.68 -6.91 -5.78
CA THR A 79 8.88 -7.41 -6.46
C THR A 79 9.00 -6.91 -7.90
N HIS A 80 7.87 -6.66 -8.59
CA HIS A 80 7.93 -6.26 -9.99
C HIS A 80 8.30 -4.77 -10.16
N LEU A 81 7.88 -3.92 -9.23
CA LEU A 81 8.33 -2.52 -9.14
C LEU A 81 9.78 -2.41 -8.63
N ASP A 82 10.19 -3.33 -7.76
CA ASP A 82 11.54 -3.41 -7.20
C ASP A 82 12.60 -3.74 -8.27
N PHE A 83 12.32 -4.59 -9.27
CA PHE A 83 13.30 -4.93 -10.32
C PHE A 83 13.82 -3.72 -11.10
N GLN A 84 12.95 -2.79 -11.48
CA GLN A 84 13.38 -1.61 -12.24
C GLN A 84 14.19 -0.63 -11.37
N HIS A 85 13.81 -0.50 -10.11
CA HIS A 85 14.51 0.38 -9.16
C HIS A 85 15.85 -0.23 -8.70
N LEU A 86 15.87 -1.51 -8.33
CA LEU A 86 17.09 -2.27 -8.04
C LEU A 86 18.03 -2.31 -9.23
N ALA A 87 17.53 -2.51 -10.46
CA ALA A 87 18.37 -2.42 -11.65
C ALA A 87 19.03 -1.05 -11.76
N LYS A 88 18.28 0.03 -11.53
CA LYS A 88 18.82 1.40 -11.58
C LYS A 88 19.84 1.69 -10.46
N VAL A 89 19.57 1.26 -9.24
CA VAL A 89 20.49 1.41 -8.10
C VAL A 89 21.74 0.55 -8.30
N TYR A 90 21.58 -0.69 -8.76
CA TYR A 90 22.68 -1.58 -9.14
C TYR A 90 23.54 -0.96 -10.25
N ASP A 91 22.91 -0.42 -11.29
CA ASP A 91 23.61 0.24 -12.41
C ASP A 91 24.40 1.49 -11.96
N GLN A 92 23.87 2.21 -10.97
CA GLN A 92 24.50 3.42 -10.43
C GLN A 92 25.60 3.14 -9.41
N ALA A 93 25.40 2.13 -8.55
CA ALA A 93 26.29 1.84 -7.43
C ALA A 93 27.35 0.78 -7.76
N HIS A 94 27.14 -0.11 -8.72
CA HIS A 94 28.08 -1.20 -8.97
C HIS A 94 29.22 -0.77 -9.92
N PRO A 95 30.51 -0.85 -9.50
CA PRO A 95 31.67 -0.56 -10.35
C PRO A 95 31.77 -1.38 -11.65
N ARG A 96 31.04 -2.51 -11.77
CA ARG A 96 31.00 -3.34 -13.00
C ARG A 96 29.86 -3.00 -13.96
N ALA A 97 28.85 -2.22 -13.55
CA ALA A 97 27.75 -1.82 -14.43
C ALA A 97 28.19 -0.89 -15.58
N LYS A 98 29.29 -0.17 -15.41
CA LYS A 98 29.87 0.70 -16.44
C LYS A 98 30.74 -0.01 -17.48
N ARG A 99 30.94 -1.33 -17.38
CA ARG A 99 31.75 -2.05 -18.38
C ARG A 99 30.93 -2.25 -19.65
N LYS A 100 30.88 -1.22 -20.50
CA LYS A 100 30.53 -1.31 -21.92
C LYS A 100 31.21 -2.56 -22.47
N GLY A 101 30.43 -3.43 -23.13
CA GLY A 101 30.93 -4.61 -23.80
C GLY A 101 32.21 -4.27 -24.55
N GLY A 102 33.32 -4.86 -24.10
CA GLY A 102 34.57 -4.79 -24.84
C GLY A 102 34.32 -5.48 -26.16
N SER A 103 34.53 -4.72 -27.25
CA SER A 103 34.71 -5.25 -28.58
C SER A 103 35.65 -6.46 -28.53
N ALA A 104 35.17 -7.56 -29.08
CA ALA A 104 35.96 -8.59 -29.72
C ALA A 104 35.21 -8.99 -30.98
#